data_AF-A0A2K9ITY9-F1
#
_entry.id   AF-A0A2K9ITY9-F1
#
_cell.length_a   1.000
_cell.length_b   1.000
_cell.length_c   1.000
_cell.angle_alpha   90.00
_cell.angle_beta   90.00
_cell.angle_gamma   90.00
#
_symmetry.space_group_name_H-M   'P 1'
#
loop_
_entity.id
_entity.type
_entity.pdbx_description
1 polymer ?
#
loop_
_entity_poly.entity_id
_entity_poly.type
_entity_poly.pdbx_seq_one_letter_code
_entity_poly.pdbx_strand_id
1 'polypeptide(L)' 'MSYKHLTTFERARIETLKDQGISIRTIAKKLNRSPSTISRELKRN' A
#
# COMPACT_ATOMS: atom_id res chain seq x y z
N MET A 1 -16.51 -4.09 11.45
CA MET A 1 -15.46 -3.75 10.46
C MET A 1 -14.25 -3.24 11.23
N SER A 2 -13.21 -4.06 11.41
CA SER A 2 -11.97 -3.61 12.06
C SER A 2 -11.18 -2.77 11.06
N TYR A 3 -11.18 -1.46 11.24
CA TYR A 3 -10.40 -0.55 10.40
C TYR A 3 -8.92 -0.74 10.74
N LYS A 4 -8.27 -1.68 10.03
CA LYS A 4 -6.82 -1.89 10.16
C LYS A 4 -6.10 -0.79 9.39
N HIS A 5 -5.71 0.26 10.11
CA HIS A 5 -4.78 1.26 9.61
C HIS A 5 -3.54 0.58 9.04
N LEU A 6 -2.95 1.21 8.01
CA LEU A 6 -1.60 0.84 7.59
C LEU A 6 -0.65 1.18 8.74
N THR A 7 0.25 0.26 9.04
CA THR A 7 1.38 0.51 9.92
C THR A 7 2.38 1.43 9.21
N THR A 8 3.26 2.10 9.97
CA THR A 8 4.36 2.90 9.40
C THR A 8 5.24 2.07 8.48
N PHE A 9 5.50 0.81 8.84
CA PHE A 9 6.23 -0.13 8.00
C PHE A 9 5.53 -0.40 6.66
N GLU A 10 4.22 -0.68 6.69
CA GLU A 10 3.46 -0.88 5.46
C GLU A 10 3.49 0.37 4.56
N ARG A 11 3.39 1.57 5.14
CA ARG A 11 3.48 2.83 4.37
C ARG A 11 4.83 2.99 3.68
N ALA A 12 5.93 2.89 4.44
CA ALA A 12 7.27 2.96 3.88
C ALA A 12 7.49 1.90 2.80
N ARG A 13 6.93 0.69 2.99
CA ARG A 13 7.01 -0.39 2.01
C ARG A 13 6.20 -0.10 0.75
N ILE A 14 5.03 0.53 0.86
CA ILE A 14 4.22 0.96 -0.28
C ILE A 14 5.00 1.96 -1.15
N GLU A 15 5.57 2.98 -0.53
CA GLU A 15 6.38 4.01 -1.23
C GLU A 15 7.59 3.38 -1.92
N THR A 16 8.38 2.61 -1.17
CA THR A 16 9.57 1.94 -1.73
C THR A 16 9.23 1.07 -2.95
N LEU A 17 8.14 0.28 -2.87
CA LEU A 17 7.74 -0.59 -3.98
C LEU A 17 7.17 0.23 -5.16
N LYS A 18 6.49 1.35 -4.88
CA LYS A 18 5.98 2.25 -5.91
C LYS A 18 7.13 2.94 -6.67
N ASP A 19 8.16 3.37 -5.96
CA ASP A 19 9.37 3.98 -6.54
C ASP A 19 10.15 2.99 -7.41
N GLN A 20 10.10 1.70 -7.07
CA GLN A 20 10.60 0.60 -7.90
C GLN A 20 9.74 0.32 -9.15
N GLY A 21 8.68 1.10 -9.40
CA GLY A 21 7.79 0.92 -10.55
C GLY A 21 6.81 -0.25 -10.42
N ILE A 22 6.67 -0.84 -9.23
CA ILE A 22 5.80 -2.00 -9.04
C ILE A 22 4.33 -1.57 -9.08
N SER A 23 3.50 -2.35 -9.78
CA SER A 23 2.07 -2.07 -9.89
C SER A 23 1.36 -2.13 -8.53
N ILE A 24 0.32 -1.29 -8.37
CA ILE A 24 -0.52 -1.24 -7.15
C ILE A 24 -1.10 -2.62 -6.81
N ARG A 25 -1.53 -3.38 -7.82
CA ARG A 25 -2.09 -4.73 -7.63
C ARG A 25 -1.06 -5.70 -7.05
N THR A 26 0.19 -5.60 -7.49
CA THR A 26 1.29 -6.44 -6.97
C THR A 26 1.64 -6.05 -5.54
N ILE A 27 1.71 -4.74 -5.24
CA ILE A 27 1.96 -4.24 -3.87
C ILE A 27 0.86 -4.71 -2.91
N ALA A 28 -0.40 -4.59 -3.34
CA ALA A 28 -1.56 -5.03 -2.58
C ALA A 28 -1.50 -6.52 -2.23
N LYS A 29 -1.14 -7.38 -3.21
CA LYS A 29 -0.91 -8.81 -2.98
C LYS A 29 0.22 -9.07 -1.98
N LYS A 30 1.36 -8.38 -2.13
CA LYS A 30 2.52 -8.54 -1.23
C LYS A 30 2.22 -8.17 0.21
N LEU A 31 1.39 -7.14 0.43
CA LEU A 31 1.03 -6.64 1.77
C LEU A 31 -0.26 -7.25 2.31
N ASN A 32 -0.89 -8.17 1.57
CA ASN A 32 -2.20 -8.72 1.88
C ASN A 32 -3.26 -7.63 2.18
N ARG A 33 -3.24 -6.56 1.38
CA ARG A 33 -4.16 -5.42 1.48
C ARG A 33 -4.99 -5.29 0.20
N SER A 34 -6.10 -4.57 0.29
CA SER A 34 -6.88 -4.26 -0.91
C SER A 34 -6.13 -3.26 -1.81
N PRO A 35 -6.19 -3.38 -3.15
CA PRO A 35 -5.62 -2.40 -4.06
C PRO A 35 -6.15 -0.98 -3.81
N SER A 36 -7.41 -0.87 -3.37
CA SER A 36 -8.02 0.42 -3.01
C SER A 36 -7.37 1.06 -1.78
N THR A 37 -6.89 0.26 -0.81
CA THR A 37 -6.15 0.76 0.36
C THR A 37 -4.82 1.35 -0.07
N ILE A 38 -4.07 0.63 -0.91
CA ILE A 38 -2.78 1.09 -1.43
C ILE A 38 -2.97 2.36 -2.27
N SER A 39 -3.97 2.39 -3.15
CA SER A 39 -4.28 3.56 -3.97
C SER A 39 -4.67 4.79 -3.15
N ARG A 40 -5.42 4.62 -2.07
CA ARG A 40 -5.77 5.72 -1.17
C ARG A 40 -4.54 6.25 -0.43
N GLU A 41 -3.63 5.37 -0.02
CA GLU A 41 -2.38 5.78 0.63
C GLU A 41 -1.50 6.58 -0.34
N LEU A 42 -1.30 6.06 -1.56
CA LEU A 42 -0.53 6.73 -2.61
C LEU A 42 -1.14 8.05 -3.11
N LYS A 43 -2.40 8.35 -2.78
CA LYS A 43 -3.06 9.63 -3.10
C LYS A 43 -3.00 10.61 -1.92
N ARG A 44 -2.72 10.13 -0.71
CA ARG A 44 -2.62 10.95 0.50
C ARG A 44 -1.28 11.68 0.59
N ASN A 45 -0.24 11.09 0.02
CA ASN A 45 1.06 11.71 -0.23
C ASN A 45 1.08 12.25 -1.66
#